data_AF-A0A0M9YB06-F1
#
_entry.id   AF-A0A0M9YB06-F1
#
_cell.length_a   1.000
_cell.length_b   1.000
_cell.length_c   1.000
_cell.angle_alpha   90.00
_cell.angle_beta   90.00
_cell.angle_gamma   90.00
#
_symmetry.space_group_name_H-M   'P 1'
#
loop_
_entity.id
_entity.type
_entity.pdbx_description
1 polymer ?
#
loop_
_entity_poly.entity_id
_entity_poly.type
_entity_poly.pdbx_seq_one_letter_code
_entity_poly.pdbx_strand_id
1 'polypeptide(L)'
;MPTSRNTATVITATATVIAVTGAALASAGTAQAVPSGDVTAPSACRPANHLAKITRDRPDSGHVHFRVTLTAPKGYATCRLAGSPTDVAFAQHGTPLGITAGRYGDQTTSVTFGPGHPVHFDIRVPADGRGTPADEASFTLRAPGGEIPGTSVAEGPFEVTAGTAVGPIRPGA
;
A
#
# COMPACT_ATOMS: atom_id res chain seq x y z
N MET A 1 -45.46 -42.92 1.89
CA MET A 1 -44.82 -44.23 2.12
C MET A 1 -44.33 -44.75 0.78
N PRO A 2 -43.12 -45.31 0.64
CA PRO A 2 -42.13 -45.77 1.65
C PRO A 2 -41.14 -44.63 2.03
N THR A 3 -40.45 -44.49 3.17
CA THR A 3 -39.97 -45.34 4.29
C THR A 3 -38.83 -46.32 3.98
N SER A 4 -37.58 -45.92 4.27
CA SER A 4 -36.51 -46.70 4.99
C SER A 4 -35.19 -45.88 4.97
N ARG A 5 -34.51 -45.50 6.07
CA ARG A 5 -33.82 -46.27 7.16
C ARG A 5 -32.80 -47.25 6.57
N ASN A 6 -31.51 -47.35 6.93
CA ASN A 6 -30.75 -47.32 8.20
C ASN A 6 -29.25 -47.14 7.79
N THR A 7 -28.24 -46.87 8.62
CA THR A 7 -27.81 -47.66 9.78
C THR A 7 -26.74 -46.88 10.56
N ALA A 8 -26.89 -46.88 11.88
CA ALA A 8 -25.96 -46.34 12.86
C ALA A 8 -24.69 -47.20 12.97
N THR A 9 -23.60 -46.59 13.43
CA THR A 9 -22.58 -47.32 14.17
C THR A 9 -22.30 -46.58 15.47
N VAL A 10 -22.84 -47.17 16.53
CA VAL A 10 -22.55 -46.89 17.93
C VAL A 10 -21.23 -47.58 18.25
N ILE A 11 -20.23 -46.84 18.74
CA ILE A 11 -19.09 -47.45 19.41
C ILE A 11 -19.17 -47.05 20.88
N THR A 12 -19.66 -48.00 21.66
CA THR A 12 -19.61 -48.02 23.12
C THR A 12 -18.21 -48.43 23.52
N ALA A 13 -17.51 -47.62 24.32
CA ALA A 13 -16.33 -48.05 25.04
C ALA A 13 -16.49 -47.68 26.51
N THR A 14 -16.53 -48.73 27.32
CA THR A 14 -16.75 -48.80 28.76
C THR A 14 -15.69 -48.09 29.59
N ALA A 15 -16.15 -47.57 30.72
CA ALA A 15 -15.43 -46.84 31.74
C ALA A 15 -14.29 -47.62 32.41
N THR A 16 -13.27 -46.89 32.85
CA THR A 16 -12.48 -47.23 34.04
C THR A 16 -12.26 -45.96 34.87
N VAL A 17 -12.80 -45.98 36.09
CA VAL A 17 -12.54 -44.97 37.11
C VAL A 17 -11.29 -45.41 37.85
N ILE A 18 -10.22 -44.63 37.76
CA ILE A 18 -9.04 -44.79 38.61
C ILE A 18 -8.98 -43.56 39.52
N ALA A 19 -9.30 -43.78 40.79
CA ALA A 19 -8.99 -42.84 41.86
C ALA A 19 -7.48 -42.93 42.14
N VAL A 20 -6.75 -41.83 41.91
CA VAL A 20 -5.37 -41.68 42.38
C VAL A 20 -5.30 -40.50 43.33
N THR A 21 -4.95 -40.86 44.55
CA THR A 21 -4.50 -40.04 45.68
C THR A 21 -3.55 -38.91 45.28
N GLY A 22 -3.71 -37.76 45.93
CA GLY A 22 -2.92 -36.56 45.70
C GLY A 22 -1.41 -36.76 45.91
N ALA A 23 -0.65 -36.13 45.02
CA ALA A 23 0.71 -35.69 45.24
C ALA A 23 0.87 -34.34 44.54
N ALA A 24 1.01 -33.27 45.32
CA ALA A 24 1.39 -31.96 44.80
C ALA A 24 2.85 -32.02 44.34
N LEU A 25 3.05 -32.15 43.03
CA LEU A 25 4.33 -31.87 42.40
C LEU A 25 4.22 -30.50 41.74
N ALA A 26 4.85 -29.51 42.37
CA ALA A 26 5.10 -28.21 41.79
C ALA A 26 5.86 -28.40 40.48
N SER A 27 5.14 -28.37 39.36
CA SER A 27 5.73 -28.28 38.05
C SER A 27 6.25 -26.85 37.95
N ALA A 28 7.55 -26.69 38.20
CA ALA A 28 8.29 -25.51 37.75
C ALA A 28 8.24 -25.53 36.21
N GLY A 29 7.12 -25.05 35.66
CA GLY A 29 7.00 -24.73 34.26
C GLY A 29 7.98 -23.61 33.98
N THR A 30 9.14 -23.94 33.44
CA THR A 30 9.97 -22.95 32.75
C THR A 30 9.12 -22.45 31.61
N ALA A 31 8.48 -21.30 31.81
CA ALA A 31 7.88 -20.54 30.73
C ALA A 31 8.97 -20.36 29.67
N GLN A 32 8.89 -21.13 28.59
CA GLN A 32 9.72 -20.87 27.43
C GLN A 32 9.20 -19.56 26.86
N ALA A 33 9.87 -18.46 27.23
CA ALA A 33 9.79 -17.23 26.48
C ALA A 33 10.28 -17.59 25.07
N VAL A 34 9.32 -17.77 24.15
CA VAL A 34 9.63 -17.77 22.72
C VAL A 34 10.35 -16.44 22.50
N PRO A 35 11.60 -16.44 21.98
CA PRO A 35 12.23 -15.20 21.60
C PRO A 35 11.24 -14.47 20.71
N SER A 36 10.94 -13.22 21.04
CA SER A 36 10.24 -12.35 20.10
C SER A 36 11.13 -12.31 18.87
N GLY A 37 10.88 -13.20 17.91
CA GLY A 37 11.54 -13.14 16.62
C GLY A 37 11.27 -11.73 16.12
N ASP A 38 12.34 -10.98 15.81
CA ASP A 38 12.23 -9.60 15.37
C ASP A 38 11.22 -9.55 14.21
N VAL A 39 9.96 -9.18 14.53
CA VAL A 39 8.94 -8.99 13.53
C VAL A 39 9.33 -7.69 12.84
N THR A 40 10.16 -7.84 11.80
CA THR A 40 10.63 -6.72 11.02
C THR A 40 9.40 -6.03 10.44
N ALA A 41 9.21 -4.76 10.79
CA ALA A 41 8.07 -3.98 10.34
C ALA A 41 7.96 -4.04 8.80
N PRO A 42 6.74 -4.18 8.25
CA PRO A 42 6.58 -4.25 6.81
C PRO A 42 6.98 -2.91 6.14
N SER A 43 7.52 -2.99 4.93
CA SER A 43 7.99 -1.80 4.19
C SER A 43 6.85 -0.82 3.87
N ALA A 44 7.07 0.46 4.14
CA ALA A 44 6.15 1.55 3.80
C ALA A 44 5.89 1.68 2.28
N CYS A 45 6.83 1.24 1.44
CA CYS A 45 6.74 1.35 -0.01
C CYS A 45 5.70 0.40 -0.64
N ARG A 46 5.15 -0.56 0.10
CA ARG A 46 4.08 -1.42 -0.40
C ARG A 46 2.79 -0.60 -0.51
N PRO A 47 1.97 -0.77 -1.57
CA PRO A 47 0.76 0.02 -1.77
C PRO A 47 -0.19 0.09 -0.57
N ALA A 48 -0.39 -1.02 0.14
CA ALA A 48 -1.29 -1.08 1.30
C ALA A 48 -0.72 -0.42 2.58
N ASN A 49 0.54 0.04 2.54
CA ASN A 49 1.27 0.51 3.73
C ASN A 49 1.51 2.03 3.72
N HIS A 50 0.93 2.74 2.76
CA HIS A 50 0.96 4.19 2.72
C HIS A 50 -0.36 4.76 2.20
N LEU A 51 -0.54 6.05 2.44
CA LEU A 51 -1.63 6.85 1.90
C LEU A 51 -1.06 7.77 0.83
N ALA A 52 -1.79 7.99 -0.25
CA ALA A 52 -1.44 8.98 -1.26
C ALA A 52 -2.62 9.92 -1.50
N LYS A 53 -2.36 11.23 -1.53
CA LYS A 53 -3.39 12.25 -1.74
C LYS A 53 -2.94 13.26 -2.79
N ILE A 54 -3.89 13.65 -3.63
CA ILE A 54 -3.70 14.64 -4.69
C ILE A 54 -4.23 15.98 -4.19
N THR A 55 -3.40 17.02 -4.31
CA THR A 55 -3.79 18.40 -4.02
C THR A 55 -3.31 19.31 -5.13
N ARG A 56 -4.00 20.43 -5.36
CA ARG A 56 -3.54 21.44 -6.30
C ARG A 56 -2.35 22.20 -5.69
N ASP A 57 -1.28 22.34 -6.47
CA ASP A 57 -0.11 23.15 -6.12
C ASP A 57 -0.11 24.47 -6.90
N ARG A 58 0.89 25.32 -6.65
CA ARG A 58 1.05 26.62 -7.30
C ARG A 58 1.27 26.44 -8.81
N PRO A 59 0.45 27.05 -9.67
CA PRO A 59 0.66 27.01 -11.12
C PRO A 59 1.90 27.80 -11.54
N ASP A 60 2.47 27.44 -12.71
CA ASP A 60 3.52 28.22 -13.38
C ASP A 60 3.10 28.68 -14.78
N SER A 61 3.99 29.42 -15.45
CA SER A 61 3.80 29.81 -16.84
C SER A 61 3.85 28.58 -17.75
N GLY A 62 2.69 28.02 -18.04
CA GLY A 62 2.51 26.93 -18.99
C GLY A 62 1.90 25.66 -18.39
N HIS A 63 1.88 25.52 -17.06
CA HIS A 63 1.31 24.34 -16.41
C HIS A 63 0.47 24.66 -15.18
N VAL A 64 -0.58 23.86 -15.00
CA VAL A 64 -1.21 23.63 -13.70
C VAL A 64 -0.48 22.48 -13.02
N HIS A 65 -0.18 22.64 -11.73
CA HIS A 65 0.52 21.63 -10.94
C HIS A 65 -0.41 21.01 -9.92
N PHE A 66 -0.29 19.70 -9.77
CA PHE A 66 -0.90 18.93 -8.71
C PHE A 66 0.19 18.15 -8.01
N ARG A 67 0.15 18.12 -6.68
CA ARG A 67 1.06 17.35 -5.86
C ARG A 67 0.40 16.09 -5.38
N VAL A 68 1.09 14.97 -5.58
CA VAL A 68 0.74 13.69 -4.96
C VAL A 68 1.64 13.47 -3.76
N THR A 69 1.08 13.58 -2.55
CA THR A 69 1.82 13.40 -1.30
C THR A 69 1.60 11.99 -0.77
N LEU A 70 2.70 11.28 -0.52
CA LEU A 70 2.73 9.95 0.08
C LEU A 70 3.10 10.06 1.56
N THR A 71 2.32 9.40 2.42
CA THR A 71 2.55 9.35 3.86
C THR A 71 2.45 7.92 4.36
N ALA A 72 3.44 7.49 5.14
CA ALA A 72 3.41 6.18 5.79
C ALA A 72 2.97 6.34 7.27
N PRO A 73 1.97 5.56 7.73
CA PRO A 73 1.62 5.51 9.15
C PRO A 73 2.78 4.98 10.01
N LYS A 74 2.70 5.18 11.34
CA LYS A 74 3.63 4.53 12.27
C LYS A 74 3.48 3.00 12.21
N GLY A 75 4.55 2.27 12.53
CA GLY A 75 4.55 0.81 12.52
C GLY A 75 5.04 0.17 11.21
N TYR A 76 5.36 0.97 10.20
CA TYR A 76 6.01 0.53 8.96
C TYR A 76 7.51 0.84 8.96
N ALA A 77 8.30 -0.01 8.29
CA ALA A 77 9.71 0.23 8.07
C ALA A 77 9.92 1.26 6.95
N THR A 78 10.97 2.08 7.09
CA THR A 78 11.41 2.98 6.02
C THR A 78 11.90 2.20 4.80
N CYS A 79 11.86 2.85 3.64
CA CYS A 79 12.33 2.30 2.38
C CYS A 79 12.86 3.42 1.48
N ARG A 80 13.49 3.05 0.36
CA ARG A 80 13.99 4.00 -0.63
C ARG A 80 13.14 3.99 -1.89
N LEU A 81 12.81 5.19 -2.35
CA LEU A 81 12.14 5.44 -3.62
C LEU A 81 13.09 6.13 -4.59
N ALA A 82 12.91 5.94 -5.90
CA ALA A 82 13.79 6.52 -6.92
C ALA A 82 13.02 6.92 -8.18
N GLY A 83 13.38 8.07 -8.75
CA GLY A 83 12.80 8.58 -9.99
C GLY A 83 11.29 8.86 -9.92
N SER A 84 10.65 8.98 -11.08
CA SER A 84 9.19 9.10 -11.19
C SER A 84 8.51 7.73 -11.02
N PRO A 85 7.27 7.69 -10.50
CA PRO A 85 6.40 6.52 -10.63
C PRO A 85 6.23 6.08 -12.09
N THR A 86 5.96 4.79 -12.28
CA THR A 86 5.65 4.17 -13.57
C THR A 86 4.18 3.76 -13.63
N ASP A 87 3.73 3.30 -14.80
CA ASP A 87 2.37 2.83 -15.05
C ASP A 87 1.28 3.78 -14.55
N VAL A 88 1.52 5.08 -14.72
CA VAL A 88 0.60 6.11 -14.26
C VAL A 88 -0.65 6.11 -15.15
N ALA A 89 -1.80 5.86 -14.54
CA ALA A 89 -3.09 5.95 -15.18
C ALA A 89 -4.05 6.84 -14.37
N PHE A 90 -4.95 7.52 -15.06
CA PHE A 90 -5.90 8.44 -14.47
C PHE A 90 -7.32 7.91 -14.62
N ALA A 91 -8.14 8.11 -13.59
CA ALA A 91 -9.54 7.75 -13.60
C ALA A 91 -10.42 8.87 -13.02
N GLN A 92 -11.68 8.85 -13.43
CA GLN A 92 -12.76 9.61 -12.84
C GLN A 92 -13.81 8.64 -12.29
N HIS A 93 -13.98 8.61 -10.98
CA HIS A 93 -14.92 7.71 -10.29
C HIS A 93 -14.73 6.23 -10.72
N GLY A 94 -13.46 5.77 -10.74
CA GLY A 94 -13.07 4.44 -11.19
C GLY A 94 -13.13 4.19 -12.71
N THR A 95 -13.52 5.18 -13.52
CA THR A 95 -13.53 5.06 -14.99
C THR A 95 -12.20 5.55 -15.57
N PRO A 96 -11.40 4.70 -16.24
CA PRO A 96 -10.13 5.11 -16.83
C PRO A 96 -10.29 6.16 -17.94
N LEU A 97 -9.42 7.17 -17.97
CA LEU A 97 -9.48 8.29 -18.91
C LEU A 97 -8.66 8.10 -20.19
N GLY A 98 -7.83 7.05 -20.27
CA GLY A 98 -7.02 6.75 -21.46
C GLY A 98 -5.92 7.77 -21.77
N ILE A 99 -5.61 8.69 -20.85
CA ILE A 99 -4.55 9.69 -20.98
C ILE A 99 -3.23 9.08 -20.48
N THR A 100 -2.22 9.05 -21.35
CA THR A 100 -0.87 8.59 -21.01
C THR A 100 -0.05 9.73 -20.43
N ALA A 101 0.55 9.51 -19.26
CA ALA A 101 1.46 10.47 -18.65
C ALA A 101 2.89 10.34 -19.21
N GLY A 102 3.49 11.47 -19.57
CA GLY A 102 4.94 11.57 -19.76
C GLY A 102 5.71 11.55 -18.44
N ARG A 103 7.04 11.57 -18.52
CA ARG A 103 7.93 11.80 -17.37
C ARG A 103 8.77 13.04 -17.59
N TYR A 104 9.12 13.73 -16.52
CA TYR A 104 10.04 14.86 -16.56
C TYR A 104 10.95 14.88 -15.34
N GLY A 105 11.97 15.75 -15.38
CA GLY A 105 12.92 15.90 -14.28
C GLY A 105 13.92 14.75 -14.19
N ASP A 106 14.87 14.88 -13.26
CA ASP A 106 15.92 13.90 -13.03
C ASP A 106 15.36 12.59 -12.43
N GLN A 107 15.65 11.48 -13.11
CA GLN A 107 15.17 10.14 -12.76
C GLN A 107 16.15 9.34 -11.89
N THR A 108 17.30 9.91 -11.55
CA THR A 108 18.41 9.20 -10.87
C THR A 108 18.40 9.41 -9.36
N THR A 109 17.75 10.46 -8.88
CA THR A 109 17.66 10.78 -7.45
C THR A 109 16.85 9.71 -6.70
N SER A 110 17.33 9.35 -5.50
CA SER A 110 16.63 8.47 -4.57
C SER A 110 16.39 9.13 -3.22
N VAL A 111 15.24 8.86 -2.61
CA VAL A 111 14.81 9.47 -1.35
C VAL A 111 14.37 8.41 -0.35
N THR A 112 14.47 8.73 0.95
CA THR A 112 13.93 7.91 2.02
C THR A 112 12.46 8.22 2.22
N PHE A 113 11.63 7.18 2.25
CA PHE A 113 10.20 7.26 2.54
C PHE A 113 9.87 6.39 3.75
N GLY A 114 9.00 6.86 4.62
CA GLY A 114 8.53 6.10 5.77
C GLY A 114 7.88 6.99 6.83
N PRO A 115 7.63 6.45 8.03
CA PRO A 115 6.98 7.20 9.10
C PRO A 115 7.77 8.46 9.44
N GLY A 116 7.12 9.62 9.45
CA GLY A 116 7.76 10.92 9.70
C GLY A 116 8.57 11.49 8.51
N HIS A 117 8.65 10.76 7.40
CA HIS A 117 9.36 11.16 6.18
C HIS A 117 8.40 11.09 4.98
N PRO A 118 7.43 12.03 4.88
CA PRO A 118 6.57 12.11 3.71
C PRO A 118 7.42 12.45 2.48
N VAL A 119 6.93 11.99 1.34
CA VAL A 119 7.50 12.30 0.02
C VAL A 119 6.38 12.74 -0.90
N HIS A 120 6.73 13.38 -2.01
CA HIS A 120 5.76 13.75 -3.03
C HIS A 120 6.32 13.59 -4.42
N PHE A 121 5.44 13.53 -5.41
CA PHE A 121 5.77 13.79 -6.79
C PHE A 121 4.71 14.71 -7.39
N ASP A 122 5.10 15.49 -8.39
CA ASP A 122 4.21 16.48 -9.00
C ASP A 122 3.73 16.00 -10.37
N ILE A 123 2.44 16.15 -10.60
CA ILE A 123 1.76 16.02 -11.88
C ILE A 123 1.66 17.42 -12.47
N ARG A 124 2.30 17.65 -13.61
CA ARG A 124 2.16 18.89 -14.37
C ARG A 124 1.22 18.66 -15.55
N VAL A 125 0.32 19.60 -15.75
CA VAL A 125 -0.74 19.55 -16.76
C VAL A 125 -0.61 20.80 -17.61
N PRO A 126 -0.46 20.69 -18.94
CA PRO A 126 -0.44 21.85 -19.83
C PRO A 126 -1.62 22.80 -19.58
N ALA A 127 -1.35 24.11 -19.55
CA ALA A 127 -2.34 25.15 -19.31
C ALA A 127 -3.04 25.63 -20.60
N ASP A 128 -2.85 24.95 -21.72
CA ASP A 128 -3.26 25.34 -23.08
C ASP A 128 -4.74 25.10 -23.40
N GLY A 129 -5.52 24.53 -22.47
CA GLY A 129 -6.97 24.37 -22.65
C GLY A 129 -7.59 23.25 -21.83
N ARG A 130 -8.79 22.82 -22.24
CA ARG A 130 -9.73 21.97 -21.46
C ARG A 130 -9.06 20.73 -20.84
N GLY A 131 -8.86 20.77 -19.52
CA GLY A 131 -8.58 19.58 -18.73
C GLY A 131 -9.79 18.64 -18.66
N THR A 132 -9.55 17.34 -18.70
CA THR A 132 -10.51 16.31 -18.33
C THR A 132 -10.46 16.12 -16.81
N PRO A 133 -11.58 16.24 -16.09
CA PRO A 133 -11.60 16.01 -14.65
C PRO A 133 -11.19 14.58 -14.31
N ALA A 134 -10.42 14.44 -13.23
CA ALA A 134 -10.01 13.17 -12.65
C ALA A 134 -10.05 13.28 -11.11
N ASP A 135 -10.19 12.14 -10.44
CA ASP A 135 -10.15 12.06 -8.98
C ASP A 135 -9.24 10.96 -8.43
N GLU A 136 -8.72 10.10 -9.33
CA GLU A 136 -7.80 9.02 -9.00
C GLU A 136 -6.59 9.01 -9.96
N ALA A 137 -5.40 8.78 -9.39
CA ALA A 137 -4.20 8.43 -10.13
C ALA A 137 -3.63 7.11 -9.58
N SER A 138 -3.58 6.07 -10.41
CA SER A 138 -2.91 4.82 -10.07
C SER A 138 -1.48 4.84 -10.61
N PHE A 139 -0.55 4.24 -9.88
CA PHE A 139 0.87 4.23 -10.24
C PHE A 139 1.65 3.12 -9.55
N THR A 140 2.80 2.78 -10.12
CA THR A 140 3.77 1.85 -9.55
C THR A 140 4.99 2.62 -9.05
N LEU A 141 5.34 2.38 -7.78
CA LEU A 141 6.49 2.99 -7.16
C LEU A 141 7.77 2.28 -7.60
N ARG A 142 8.87 3.02 -7.59
CA ARG A 142 10.19 2.50 -7.94
C ARG A 142 11.15 2.59 -6.77
N ALA A 143 11.85 1.51 -6.53
CA ALA A 143 13.05 1.47 -5.73
C ALA A 143 14.27 1.72 -6.64
N PRO A 144 15.44 2.04 -6.04
CA PRO A 144 16.70 2.12 -6.78
C PRO A 144 17.05 0.86 -7.58
N GLY A 145 16.59 -0.31 -7.12
CA GLY A 145 16.79 -1.60 -7.79
C GLY A 145 15.74 -1.97 -8.84
N GLY A 146 14.75 -1.11 -9.10
CA GLY A 146 13.66 -1.39 -10.03
C GLY A 146 12.28 -1.10 -9.45
N GLU A 147 11.24 -1.57 -10.12
CA GLU A 147 9.86 -1.39 -9.69
C GLU A 147 9.54 -2.15 -8.40
N ILE A 148 8.69 -1.56 -7.58
CA ILE A 148 8.15 -2.16 -6.37
C ILE A 148 6.81 -2.78 -6.76
N PRO A 149 6.63 -4.11 -6.64
CA PRO A 149 5.42 -4.75 -7.08
C PRO A 149 4.15 -4.18 -6.45
N GLY A 150 3.13 -4.02 -7.29
CA GLY A 150 1.81 -3.54 -6.92
C GLY A 150 1.51 -2.14 -7.43
N THR A 151 0.25 -1.76 -7.28
CA THR A 151 -0.30 -0.49 -7.74
C THR A 151 -0.77 0.30 -6.54
N SER A 152 -0.25 1.51 -6.40
CA SER A 152 -0.70 2.49 -5.42
C SER A 152 -1.73 3.41 -6.08
N VAL A 153 -2.62 3.99 -5.27
CA VAL A 153 -3.65 4.91 -5.75
C VAL A 153 -3.60 6.18 -4.92
N ALA A 154 -3.53 7.32 -5.60
CA ALA A 154 -3.72 8.63 -5.00
C ALA A 154 -5.10 9.18 -5.36
N GLU A 155 -5.73 9.80 -4.38
CA GLU A 155 -7.08 10.34 -4.52
C GLU A 155 -7.10 11.84 -4.26
N GLY A 156 -7.96 12.55 -4.99
CA GLY A 156 -8.23 13.96 -4.82
C GLY A 156 -8.62 14.59 -6.15
N PRO A 157 -9.39 15.69 -6.17
CA PRO A 157 -9.83 16.31 -7.41
C PRO A 157 -8.67 16.97 -8.17
N PHE A 158 -8.55 16.66 -9.45
CA PHE A 158 -7.59 17.27 -10.37
C PHE A 158 -8.09 17.22 -11.80
N GLU A 159 -7.26 17.66 -12.73
CA GLU A 159 -7.53 17.61 -14.16
C GLU A 159 -6.32 17.07 -14.90
N VAL A 160 -6.54 16.47 -16.07
CA VAL A 160 -5.49 15.93 -16.93
C VAL A 160 -5.79 16.22 -18.39
N THR A 161 -4.76 16.29 -19.22
CA THR A 161 -4.91 16.44 -20.67
C THR A 161 -3.74 15.76 -21.39
N ALA A 162 -3.78 15.73 -22.72
CA ALA A 162 -2.65 15.29 -23.51
C ALA A 162 -1.42 16.14 -23.18
N GLY A 163 -0.28 15.50 -22.90
CA GLY A 163 0.94 16.19 -22.46
C GLY A 163 1.09 16.33 -20.94
N THR A 164 0.13 15.83 -20.15
CA THR A 164 0.34 15.62 -18.70
C THR A 164 1.61 14.81 -18.46
N ALA A 165 2.42 15.22 -17.48
CA ALA A 165 3.66 14.53 -17.15
C ALA A 165 3.90 14.46 -15.64
N VAL A 166 4.63 13.44 -15.21
CA VAL A 166 4.90 13.14 -13.79
C VAL A 166 6.39 13.29 -13.45
N GLY A 167 6.66 14.03 -12.40
CA GLY A 167 8.00 14.33 -11.90
C GLY A 167 8.57 13.23 -10.99
N PRO A 168 9.87 13.31 -10.66
CA PRO A 168 10.48 12.35 -9.75
C PRO A 168 9.99 12.56 -8.32
N ILE A 169 10.06 11.50 -7.52
CA ILE A 169 9.73 11.55 -6.10
C ILE A 169 10.78 12.40 -5.36
N ARG A 170 10.31 13.31 -4.51
CA ARG A 170 11.08 14.28 -3.73
C ARG A 170 10.72 14.18 -2.24
N PRO A 171 11.65 14.53 -1.33
CA PRO A 171 11.35 14.58 0.09
C PRO A 171 10.37 15.73 0.41
N GLY A 172 9.52 15.54 1.41
CA GLY A 172 8.58 16.54 1.90
C GLY A 172 7.13 16.28 1.48
N ALA A 173 6.21 17.03 2.10
CA ALA A 173 4.79 17.08 1.76
C ALA A 173 4.46 18.37 1.01
#